data_AF-A0A5S4FBZ3-F1
#
_entry.id   AF-A0A5S4FBZ3-F1
#
_cell.length_a   1.000
_cell.length_b   1.000
_cell.length_c   1.000
_cell.angle_alpha   90.00
_cell.angle_beta   90.00
_cell.angle_gamma   90.00
#
_symmetry.space_group_name_H-M   'P 1'
#
loop_
_entity.id
_entity.type
_entity.pdbx_description
1 polymer ?
#
loop_
_entity_poly.entity_id
_entity_poly.type
_entity_poly.pdbx_seq_one_letter_code
_entity_poly.pdbx_strand_id
1 'polypeptide(L)'
;MAGGELSQSARREQRMLKISMAVSVALSVVALGWGLAAGSQVILLDGVYVILGLGLSWLSLYASRLAAADPTPRFPFGRESLVPLVVGVQGLALLGTLVYAAVEAIRVILGGGSDVAAASLAAYGVVSGLACFAAYGYLVRRGPRSDLVRAEAAVWLAGAVASLVVAVGGAAALLLSATAWRGATAYTDSVLVLVSCVLLARLPARMLRQAASELLESAPEPAVQQLIHEVVERVRAAEGLPKPVLRTTKMGHKLYVDVGFVVSPGRWDIADEDRVRRTLRDGLAALPYAPWVVVELTTDPELVL
;
A
#
# COMPACT_ATOMS: atom_id res chain seq x y z
N MET A 1 23.60 -12.75 -8.27
CA MET A 1 22.33 -13.49 -8.02
C MET A 1 21.20 -12.57 -7.56
N ALA A 2 21.44 -11.59 -6.67
CA ALA A 2 20.43 -10.61 -6.18
C ALA A 2 19.67 -9.81 -7.27
N GLY A 3 20.31 -9.42 -8.37
CA GLY A 3 19.63 -8.72 -9.48
C GLY A 3 18.57 -9.57 -10.20
N GLY A 4 18.73 -10.90 -10.19
CA GLY A 4 17.75 -11.83 -10.76
C GLY A 4 16.47 -11.90 -9.93
N GLU A 5 16.60 -11.97 -8.60
CA GLU A 5 15.48 -12.08 -7.67
C GLU A 5 14.66 -10.77 -7.57
N LEU A 6 15.33 -9.61 -7.56
CA LEU A 6 14.66 -8.31 -7.60
C LEU A 6 13.86 -8.12 -8.89
N SER A 7 14.44 -8.51 -10.04
CA SER A 7 13.72 -8.47 -11.31
C SER A 7 12.51 -9.43 -11.32
N GLN A 8 12.59 -10.58 -10.64
CA GLN A 8 11.46 -11.49 -10.47
C GLN A 8 10.39 -10.90 -9.54
N SER A 9 10.78 -10.28 -8.42
CA SER A 9 9.87 -9.61 -7.49
C SER A 9 9.11 -8.48 -8.19
N ALA A 10 9.81 -7.60 -8.91
CA ALA A 10 9.21 -6.52 -9.69
C ALA A 10 8.25 -7.06 -10.77
N ARG A 11 8.63 -8.12 -11.51
CA ARG A 11 7.73 -8.76 -12.48
C ARG A 11 6.47 -9.34 -11.83
N ARG A 12 6.60 -9.94 -10.63
CA ARG A 12 5.46 -10.46 -9.87
C ARG A 12 4.56 -9.33 -9.36
N GLU A 13 5.13 -8.24 -8.87
CA GLU A 13 4.41 -7.03 -8.46
C GLU A 13 3.59 -6.47 -9.65
N GLN A 14 4.25 -6.22 -10.78
CA GLN A 14 3.59 -5.74 -12.00
C GLN A 14 2.50 -6.70 -12.49
N ARG A 15 2.70 -8.01 -12.37
CA ARG A 15 1.68 -9.00 -12.71
C ARG A 15 0.47 -8.87 -11.78
N MET A 16 0.66 -8.71 -10.48
CA MET A 16 -0.44 -8.52 -9.54
C MET A 16 -1.19 -7.22 -9.81
N LEU A 17 -0.48 -6.11 -10.07
CA LEU A 17 -1.10 -4.82 -10.40
C LEU A 17 -1.90 -4.91 -11.71
N LYS A 18 -1.40 -5.62 -12.74
CA LYS A 18 -2.15 -5.88 -13.98
C LYS A 18 -3.41 -6.71 -13.73
N ILE A 19 -3.34 -7.72 -12.87
CA ILE A 19 -4.52 -8.52 -12.48
C ILE A 19 -5.54 -7.63 -11.77
N SER A 20 -5.08 -6.81 -10.81
CA SER A 20 -5.93 -5.84 -10.12
C SER A 20 -6.67 -4.93 -11.11
N MET A 21 -5.92 -4.32 -12.05
CA MET A 21 -6.51 -3.50 -13.11
C MET A 21 -7.53 -4.27 -13.96
N ALA A 22 -7.24 -5.51 -14.35
CA ALA A 22 -8.16 -6.32 -15.15
C ALA A 22 -9.46 -6.62 -14.39
N VAL A 23 -9.37 -6.89 -13.09
CA VAL A 23 -10.54 -7.08 -12.23
C VAL A 23 -11.32 -5.78 -12.09
N SER A 24 -10.66 -4.63 -11.91
CA SER A 24 -11.32 -3.32 -11.88
C SER A 24 -12.07 -3.04 -13.18
N VAL A 25 -11.47 -3.30 -14.35
CA VAL A 25 -12.15 -3.14 -15.65
C VAL A 25 -13.39 -4.04 -15.74
N ALA A 26 -13.26 -5.31 -15.36
CA ALA A 26 -14.39 -6.24 -15.39
C ALA A 26 -15.54 -5.76 -14.47
N LEU A 27 -15.22 -5.31 -13.26
CA LEU A 27 -16.21 -4.78 -12.32
C LEU A 27 -16.82 -3.46 -12.78
N SER A 28 -16.05 -2.56 -13.39
CA SER A 28 -16.60 -1.34 -14.00
C SER A 28 -17.65 -1.67 -15.06
N VAL A 29 -17.38 -2.63 -15.94
CA VAL A 29 -18.32 -3.02 -17.00
C VAL A 29 -19.60 -3.61 -16.40
N VAL A 30 -19.47 -4.48 -15.39
CA VAL A 30 -20.63 -5.04 -14.67
C VAL A 30 -21.43 -3.95 -13.97
N ALA A 31 -20.77 -3.03 -13.26
CA ALA A 31 -21.41 -1.93 -12.54
C ALA A 31 -22.16 -1.00 -13.50
N LEU A 32 -21.54 -0.58 -14.60
CA LEU A 32 -22.18 0.29 -15.60
C LEU A 32 -23.36 -0.41 -16.28
N GLY A 33 -23.19 -1.67 -16.69
CA GLY A 33 -24.27 -2.45 -17.31
C GLY A 33 -25.45 -2.67 -16.37
N TRP A 34 -25.18 -3.02 -15.11
CA TRP A 34 -26.20 -3.20 -14.09
C TRP A 34 -26.88 -1.88 -13.74
N GLY A 35 -26.11 -0.80 -13.59
CA GLY A 35 -26.62 0.53 -13.28
C GLY A 35 -27.56 1.07 -14.35
N LEU A 36 -27.24 0.86 -15.64
CA LEU A 36 -28.12 1.22 -16.75
C LEU A 36 -29.39 0.36 -16.78
N ALA A 37 -29.26 -0.96 -16.62
CA ALA A 37 -30.40 -1.88 -16.65
C ALA A 37 -31.37 -1.67 -15.47
N ALA A 38 -30.83 -1.37 -14.29
CA ALA A 38 -31.60 -1.13 -13.08
C ALA A 38 -32.08 0.33 -12.94
N GLY A 39 -31.65 1.25 -13.83
CA GLY A 39 -31.94 2.69 -13.72
C GLY A 39 -31.39 3.32 -12.45
N SER A 40 -30.33 2.75 -11.86
CA SER A 40 -29.83 3.17 -10.54
C SER A 40 -28.64 4.12 -10.69
N GLN A 41 -28.87 5.39 -10.33
CA GLN A 41 -27.82 6.41 -10.28
C GLN A 41 -26.70 6.06 -9.30
N VAL A 42 -27.03 5.39 -8.19
CA VAL A 42 -26.05 4.95 -7.17
C VAL A 42 -25.07 3.93 -7.76
N ILE A 43 -25.58 2.94 -8.51
CA ILE A 43 -24.74 1.91 -9.13
C ILE A 43 -23.91 2.50 -10.28
N LEU A 44 -24.48 3.45 -11.06
CA LEU A 44 -23.73 4.16 -12.10
C LEU A 44 -22.56 4.99 -11.51
N LEU A 45 -22.80 5.67 -10.39
CA LEU A 45 -21.77 6.42 -9.68
C LEU A 45 -20.66 5.49 -9.17
N ASP A 46 -21.00 4.30 -8.67
CA ASP A 46 -20.01 3.29 -8.30
C ASP A 46 -19.14 2.88 -9.50
N GLY A 47 -19.75 2.70 -10.68
CA GLY A 47 -19.00 2.49 -11.93
C GLY A 47 -17.96 3.58 -12.22
N VAL A 48 -18.27 4.85 -11.96
CA VAL A 48 -17.33 5.98 -12.09
C VAL A 48 -16.19 5.88 -11.06
N TYR A 49 -16.48 5.50 -9.82
CA TYR A 49 -15.44 5.29 -8.80
C TYR A 49 -14.48 4.16 -9.19
N VAL A 50 -14.98 3.08 -9.80
CA VAL A 50 -14.09 2.01 -10.28
C VAL A 50 -13.18 2.49 -11.41
N ILE A 51 -13.63 3.44 -12.26
CA ILE A 51 -12.77 4.08 -13.28
C ILE A 51 -11.66 4.91 -12.62
N LEU A 52 -11.97 5.69 -11.58
CA LEU A 52 -10.94 6.40 -10.80
C LEU A 52 -9.95 5.42 -10.17
N GLY A 53 -10.46 4.31 -9.62
CA GLY A 53 -9.65 3.19 -9.13
C GLY A 53 -8.71 2.64 -10.20
N LEU A 54 -9.19 2.42 -11.42
CA LEU A 54 -8.38 1.97 -12.55
C LEU A 54 -7.22 2.93 -12.87
N GLY A 55 -7.45 4.25 -12.79
CA GLY A 55 -6.41 5.26 -12.92
C GLY A 55 -5.32 5.15 -11.86
N LEU A 56 -5.71 4.90 -10.60
CA LEU A 56 -4.77 4.68 -9.49
C LEU A 56 -4.00 3.37 -9.63
N SER A 57 -4.66 2.29 -10.07
CA SER A 57 -4.01 1.01 -10.35
C SER A 57 -3.02 1.12 -11.51
N TRP A 58 -3.36 1.90 -12.56
CA TRP A 58 -2.46 2.22 -13.66
C TRP A 58 -1.24 3.01 -13.17
N LEU A 59 -1.46 4.03 -12.33
CA LEU A 59 -0.39 4.81 -11.74
C LEU A 59 0.55 3.94 -10.89
N SER A 60 0.01 2.98 -10.14
CA SER A 60 0.79 1.98 -9.39
C SER A 60 1.62 1.11 -10.31
N LEU A 61 1.04 0.60 -11.41
CA LEU A 61 1.77 -0.18 -12.40
C LEU A 61 2.87 0.64 -13.08
N TYR A 62 2.61 1.92 -13.35
CA TYR A 62 3.58 2.83 -13.94
C TYR A 62 4.73 3.13 -12.98
N ALA A 63 4.44 3.43 -11.71
CA ALA A 63 5.45 3.62 -10.68
C ALA A 63 6.32 2.38 -10.47
N SER A 64 5.71 1.19 -10.41
CA SER A 64 6.43 -0.09 -10.33
C SER A 64 7.41 -0.28 -11.49
N ARG A 65 7.00 0.05 -12.72
CA ARG A 65 7.88 -0.03 -13.90
C ARG A 65 9.04 0.97 -13.85
N LEU A 66 8.77 2.20 -13.41
CA LEU A 66 9.80 3.24 -13.33
C LEU A 66 10.77 3.00 -12.18
N ALA A 67 10.30 2.46 -11.06
CA ALA A 67 11.14 2.08 -9.92
C ALA A 67 12.09 0.92 -10.29
N ALA A 68 11.59 -0.07 -11.03
CA ALA A 68 12.38 -1.19 -11.51
C ALA A 68 13.32 -0.87 -12.70
N ALA A 69 13.26 0.34 -13.25
CA ALA A 69 14.14 0.76 -14.34
C ALA A 69 15.53 1.14 -13.82
N ASP A 70 16.55 0.94 -14.66
CA ASP A 70 17.92 1.29 -14.31
C ASP A 70 18.07 2.80 -14.03
N PRO A 71 18.99 3.20 -13.13
CA PRO A 71 19.31 4.60 -12.88
C PRO A 71 19.74 5.34 -14.16
N THR A 72 19.41 6.62 -14.24
CA THR A 72 19.79 7.48 -15.37
C THR A 72 20.65 8.65 -14.86
N PRO A 73 21.38 9.38 -15.73
CA PRO A 73 22.15 10.56 -15.29
C PRO A 73 21.32 11.62 -14.57
N ARG A 74 20.02 11.74 -14.92
CA ARG A 74 19.08 12.64 -14.23
C ARG A 74 18.60 12.09 -12.88
N PHE A 75 18.57 10.77 -12.72
CA PHE A 75 18.12 10.07 -11.51
C PHE A 75 19.16 9.02 -11.12
N PRO A 76 20.31 9.42 -10.55
CA PRO A 76 21.46 8.54 -10.32
C PRO A 76 21.17 7.44 -9.29
N PHE A 77 20.22 7.68 -8.38
CA PHE A 77 19.75 6.70 -7.40
C PHE A 77 18.50 5.93 -7.86
N GLY A 78 18.06 6.10 -9.11
CA GLY A 78 16.81 5.53 -9.63
C GLY A 78 15.57 6.30 -9.22
N ARG A 79 14.39 5.69 -9.35
CA ARG A 79 13.07 6.33 -9.16
C ARG A 79 12.21 5.65 -8.10
N GLU A 80 12.85 5.08 -7.09
CA GLU A 80 12.18 4.35 -6.02
C GLU A 80 11.20 5.20 -5.22
N SER A 81 11.44 6.52 -5.11
CA SER A 81 10.55 7.47 -4.42
C SER A 81 9.16 7.58 -5.05
N LEU A 82 8.99 7.13 -6.31
CA LEU A 82 7.66 7.03 -6.94
C LEU A 82 6.76 6.01 -6.23
N VAL A 83 7.33 4.97 -5.61
CA VAL A 83 6.57 3.95 -4.89
C VAL A 83 5.82 4.56 -3.69
N PRO A 84 6.49 5.17 -2.68
CA PRO A 84 5.80 5.79 -1.56
C PRO A 84 4.93 6.98 -1.99
N LEU A 85 5.34 7.73 -3.04
CA LEU A 85 4.51 8.81 -3.59
C LEU A 85 3.14 8.30 -4.06
N VAL A 86 3.12 7.22 -4.87
CA VAL A 86 1.86 6.66 -5.39
C VAL A 86 1.04 6.00 -4.28
N VAL A 87 1.68 5.32 -3.33
CA VAL A 87 1.00 4.82 -2.11
C VAL A 87 0.32 5.97 -1.36
N GLY A 88 0.99 7.12 -1.23
CA GLY A 88 0.42 8.33 -0.63
C GLY A 88 -0.78 8.86 -1.41
N VAL A 89 -0.69 8.92 -2.74
CA VAL A 89 -1.82 9.33 -3.61
C VAL A 89 -3.01 8.38 -3.46
N GLN A 90 -2.79 7.07 -3.42
CA GLN A 90 -3.85 6.09 -3.18
C GLN A 90 -4.47 6.26 -1.78
N GLY A 91 -3.64 6.50 -0.77
CA GLY A 91 -4.09 6.78 0.59
C GLY A 91 -4.94 8.04 0.67
N LEU A 92 -4.55 9.10 -0.04
CA LEU A 92 -5.30 10.35 -0.12
C LEU A 92 -6.64 10.17 -0.85
N ALA A 93 -6.64 9.45 -1.98
CA ALA A 93 -7.86 9.14 -2.72
C ALA A 93 -8.84 8.33 -1.85
N LEU A 94 -8.35 7.29 -1.18
CA LEU A 94 -9.15 6.48 -0.26
C LEU A 94 -9.70 7.33 0.91
N LEU A 95 -8.88 8.19 1.52
CA LEU A 95 -9.35 9.11 2.55
C LEU A 95 -10.44 10.05 2.02
N GLY A 96 -10.25 10.61 0.83
CA GLY A 96 -11.22 11.46 0.16
C GLY A 96 -12.55 10.75 -0.07
N THR A 97 -12.52 9.48 -0.52
CA THR A 97 -13.72 8.65 -0.68
C THR A 97 -14.43 8.41 0.67
N LEU A 98 -13.70 8.11 1.74
CA LEU A 98 -14.30 7.92 3.07
C LEU A 98 -14.93 9.22 3.62
N VAL A 99 -14.26 10.36 3.44
CA VAL A 99 -14.79 11.67 3.85
C VAL A 99 -16.04 12.01 3.04
N TYR A 100 -16.01 11.83 1.72
CA TYR A 100 -17.16 12.06 0.86
C TYR A 100 -18.34 11.17 1.28
N ALA A 101 -18.11 9.86 1.46
CA ALA A 101 -19.14 8.92 1.89
C ALA A 101 -19.73 9.28 3.27
N ALA A 102 -18.91 9.73 4.22
CA ALA A 102 -19.37 10.18 5.52
C ALA A 102 -20.23 11.45 5.44
N VAL A 103 -19.80 12.44 4.64
CA VAL A 103 -20.58 13.66 4.40
C VAL A 103 -21.92 13.33 3.75
N GLU A 104 -21.93 12.44 2.76
CA GLU A 104 -23.16 12.05 2.09
C GLU A 104 -24.09 11.27 3.02
N ALA A 105 -23.57 10.34 3.82
CA ALA A 105 -24.36 9.65 4.85
C ALA A 105 -24.99 10.63 5.85
N ILE A 106 -24.25 11.65 6.29
CA ILE A 106 -24.80 12.70 7.16
C ILE A 106 -25.90 13.49 6.45
N ARG A 107 -25.72 13.87 5.19
CA ARG A 107 -26.76 14.57 4.42
C ARG A 107 -28.03 13.74 4.29
N VAL A 108 -27.92 12.45 3.99
CA VAL A 108 -29.07 11.53 3.90
C VAL A 108 -29.80 11.45 5.25
N ILE A 109 -29.07 11.35 6.36
CA ILE A 109 -29.68 11.36 7.71
C ILE A 109 -30.43 12.67 7.97
N LEU A 110 -29.82 13.82 7.66
CA LEU A 110 -30.44 15.13 7.86
C LEU A 110 -31.62 15.38 6.89
N GLY A 111 -31.62 14.75 5.73
CA GLY A 111 -32.64 14.85 4.69
C GLY A 111 -33.88 13.96 4.91
N GLY A 112 -33.94 13.19 6.00
CA GLY A 112 -35.08 12.31 6.30
C GLY A 112 -34.88 10.84 5.93
N GLY A 113 -33.67 10.43 5.57
CA GLY A 113 -33.34 9.07 5.16
C GLY A 113 -33.53 8.81 3.65
N SER A 114 -33.21 7.61 3.18
CA SER A 114 -33.27 7.26 1.75
C SER A 114 -34.32 6.20 1.43
N ASP A 115 -35.11 6.44 0.38
CA ASP A 115 -35.99 5.46 -0.25
C ASP A 115 -35.24 4.82 -1.43
N VAL A 116 -34.39 3.84 -1.14
CA VAL A 116 -33.58 3.17 -2.18
C VAL A 116 -34.22 1.85 -2.58
N ALA A 117 -34.16 1.51 -3.87
CA ALA A 117 -34.62 0.24 -4.45
C ALA A 117 -33.86 -0.97 -3.86
N ALA A 118 -34.35 -1.45 -2.71
CA ALA A 118 -33.64 -2.33 -1.79
C ALA A 118 -33.14 -3.65 -2.42
N ALA A 119 -33.90 -4.25 -3.33
CA ALA A 119 -33.56 -5.55 -3.92
C ALA A 119 -32.37 -5.49 -4.89
N SER A 120 -32.35 -4.52 -5.81
CA SER A 120 -31.26 -4.42 -6.80
C SER A 120 -29.95 -3.99 -6.14
N LEU A 121 -30.00 -3.11 -5.13
CA LEU A 121 -28.79 -2.73 -4.39
C LEU A 121 -28.27 -3.88 -3.51
N ALA A 122 -29.14 -4.65 -2.86
CA ALA A 122 -28.71 -5.80 -2.09
C ALA A 122 -27.99 -6.83 -2.96
N ALA A 123 -28.58 -7.19 -4.11
CA ALA A 123 -27.98 -8.12 -5.06
C ALA A 123 -26.64 -7.59 -5.60
N TYR A 124 -26.59 -6.32 -5.98
CA TYR A 124 -25.36 -5.67 -6.44
C TYR A 124 -24.27 -5.70 -5.36
N GLY A 125 -24.58 -5.26 -4.14
CA GLY A 125 -23.63 -5.21 -3.02
C GLY A 125 -23.06 -6.59 -2.65
N VAL A 126 -23.85 -7.66 -2.75
CA VAL A 126 -23.34 -9.02 -2.53
C VAL A 126 -22.35 -9.40 -3.63
N VAL A 127 -22.70 -9.19 -4.90
CA VAL A 127 -21.85 -9.57 -6.04
C VAL A 127 -20.54 -8.76 -6.04
N SER A 128 -20.64 -7.44 -5.91
CA SER A 128 -19.46 -6.55 -5.86
C SER A 128 -18.62 -6.81 -4.62
N GLY A 129 -19.25 -7.04 -3.46
CA GLY A 129 -18.55 -7.34 -2.21
C GLY A 129 -17.75 -8.64 -2.27
N LEU A 130 -18.33 -9.70 -2.84
CA LEU A 130 -17.63 -10.96 -3.06
C LEU A 130 -16.45 -10.79 -4.02
N ALA A 131 -16.62 -10.04 -5.10
CA ALA A 131 -15.55 -9.78 -6.06
C ALA A 131 -14.40 -8.97 -5.44
N CYS A 132 -14.72 -7.90 -4.72
CA CYS A 132 -13.74 -7.08 -4.01
C CYS A 132 -12.99 -7.88 -2.93
N PHE A 133 -13.71 -8.69 -2.16
CA PHE A 133 -13.11 -9.54 -1.13
C PHE A 133 -12.22 -10.63 -1.74
N ALA A 134 -12.63 -11.22 -2.87
CA ALA A 134 -11.83 -12.19 -3.61
C ALA A 134 -10.54 -11.54 -4.15
N ALA A 135 -10.64 -10.34 -4.73
CA ALA A 135 -9.48 -9.57 -5.21
C ALA A 135 -8.51 -9.24 -4.06
N TYR A 136 -9.03 -8.74 -2.93
CA TYR A 136 -8.26 -8.51 -1.70
C TYR A 136 -7.52 -9.78 -1.25
N GLY A 137 -8.25 -10.88 -1.09
CA GLY A 137 -7.70 -12.16 -0.63
C GLY A 137 -6.66 -12.72 -1.60
N TYR A 138 -6.87 -12.54 -2.91
CA TYR A 138 -5.91 -12.95 -3.93
C TYR A 138 -4.60 -12.15 -3.84
N LEU A 139 -4.67 -10.82 -3.75
CA LEU A 139 -3.51 -9.95 -3.64
C LEU A 139 -2.70 -10.24 -2.36
N VAL A 140 -3.37 -10.39 -1.22
CA VAL A 140 -2.71 -10.69 0.08
C VAL A 140 -2.04 -12.06 0.08
N ARG A 141 -2.67 -13.09 -0.53
CA ARG A 141 -2.15 -14.46 -0.50
C ARG A 141 -1.10 -14.75 -1.57
N ARG A 142 -1.22 -14.16 -2.76
CA ARG A 142 -0.38 -14.49 -3.93
C ARG A 142 0.58 -13.38 -4.31
N GLY A 143 0.34 -12.16 -3.85
CA GLY A 143 1.18 -11.01 -4.16
C GLY A 143 2.53 -11.03 -3.43
N PRO A 144 3.57 -10.40 -4.01
CA PRO A 144 4.80 -10.16 -3.30
C PRO A 144 4.57 -9.18 -2.14
N ARG A 145 5.48 -9.16 -1.16
CA ARG A 145 5.52 -8.14 -0.11
C ARG A 145 5.98 -6.81 -0.71
N SER A 146 5.03 -6.09 -1.29
CA SER A 146 5.23 -4.83 -1.99
C SER A 146 4.27 -3.79 -1.43
N ASP A 147 4.73 -2.54 -1.30
CA ASP A 147 3.87 -1.46 -0.82
C ASP A 147 2.76 -1.09 -1.80
N LEU A 148 3.03 -1.15 -3.11
CA LEU A 148 2.02 -0.92 -4.14
C LEU A 148 0.93 -2.00 -4.10
N VAL A 149 1.32 -3.28 -3.97
CA VAL A 149 0.35 -4.39 -3.88
C VAL A 149 -0.45 -4.33 -2.58
N ARG A 150 0.17 -3.94 -1.47
CA ARG A 150 -0.51 -3.75 -0.18
C ARG A 150 -1.48 -2.56 -0.23
N ALA A 151 -1.08 -1.46 -0.85
CA ALA A 151 -1.94 -0.30 -1.07
C ALA A 151 -3.16 -0.67 -1.91
N GLU A 152 -2.95 -1.41 -3.00
CA GLU A 152 -4.02 -1.92 -3.85
C GLU A 152 -4.98 -2.85 -3.07
N ALA A 153 -4.44 -3.77 -2.26
CA ALA A 153 -5.23 -4.63 -1.40
C ALA A 153 -6.07 -3.82 -0.38
N ALA A 154 -5.52 -2.74 0.19
CA ALA A 154 -6.27 -1.88 1.10
C ALA A 154 -7.47 -1.21 0.41
N VAL A 155 -7.33 -0.79 -0.85
CA VAL A 155 -8.43 -0.25 -1.67
C VAL A 155 -9.50 -1.33 -1.91
N TRP A 156 -9.11 -2.56 -2.27
CA TRP A 156 -10.06 -3.66 -2.44
C TRP A 156 -10.80 -4.04 -1.16
N LEU A 157 -10.11 -4.01 -0.02
CA LEU A 157 -10.73 -4.23 1.29
C LEU A 157 -11.77 -3.15 1.60
N ALA A 158 -11.44 -1.88 1.35
CA ALA A 158 -12.39 -0.78 1.52
C ALA A 158 -13.61 -0.95 0.61
N GLY A 159 -13.40 -1.33 -0.66
CA GLY A 159 -14.49 -1.63 -1.60
C GLY A 159 -15.37 -2.82 -1.15
N ALA A 160 -14.76 -3.86 -0.59
CA ALA A 160 -15.49 -5.02 -0.05
C ALA A 160 -16.37 -4.64 1.15
N VAL A 161 -15.84 -3.84 2.08
CA VAL A 161 -16.59 -3.35 3.23
C VAL A 161 -17.71 -2.40 2.80
N ALA A 162 -17.45 -1.48 1.86
CA ALA A 162 -18.48 -0.60 1.32
C ALA A 162 -19.61 -1.40 0.63
N SER A 163 -19.27 -2.41 -0.15
CA SER A 163 -20.25 -3.28 -0.80
C SER A 163 -21.06 -4.11 0.19
N LEU A 164 -20.43 -4.56 1.28
CA LEU A 164 -21.11 -5.24 2.38
C LEU A 164 -22.13 -4.33 3.08
N VAL A 165 -21.79 -3.05 3.29
CA VAL A 165 -22.73 -2.06 3.83
C VAL A 165 -23.96 -1.95 2.94
N VAL A 166 -23.76 -1.79 1.63
CA VAL A 166 -24.86 -1.70 0.65
C VAL A 166 -25.71 -2.98 0.67
N ALA A 167 -25.08 -4.15 0.75
CA ALA A 167 -25.78 -5.43 0.82
C ALA A 167 -26.64 -5.55 2.10
N VAL A 168 -26.08 -5.21 3.26
CA VAL A 168 -26.78 -5.25 4.55
C VAL A 168 -27.88 -4.20 4.62
N GLY A 169 -27.62 -2.98 4.14
CA GLY A 169 -28.61 -1.91 4.05
C GLY A 169 -29.79 -2.30 3.18
N GLY A 170 -29.54 -2.86 1.99
CA GLY A 170 -30.58 -3.38 1.10
C GLY A 170 -31.37 -4.55 1.73
N ALA A 171 -30.69 -5.51 2.37
CA ALA A 171 -31.35 -6.63 3.04
C ALA A 171 -32.22 -6.16 4.23
N ALA A 172 -31.71 -5.22 5.04
CA ALA A 172 -32.47 -4.62 6.13
C ALA A 172 -33.71 -3.90 5.61
N ALA A 173 -33.58 -3.11 4.54
CA ALA A 173 -34.70 -2.44 3.90
C ALA A 173 -35.76 -3.43 3.39
N LEU A 174 -35.36 -4.56 2.79
CA LEU A 174 -36.30 -5.60 2.36
C LEU A 174 -37.05 -6.25 3.54
N LEU A 175 -36.33 -6.68 4.58
CA LEU A 175 -36.92 -7.38 5.73
C LEU A 175 -37.87 -6.49 6.56
N LEU A 176 -37.53 -5.22 6.68
CA LEU A 176 -38.26 -4.26 7.50
C LEU A 176 -39.30 -3.46 6.71
N SER A 177 -39.30 -3.56 5.37
CA SER A 177 -40.36 -2.98 4.52
C SER A 177 -41.77 -3.50 4.84
N ALA A 178 -41.90 -4.62 5.57
CA ALA A 178 -43.16 -5.23 5.98
C ALA A 178 -43.53 -4.98 7.47
N THR A 179 -42.70 -4.29 8.25
CA THR A 179 -42.91 -4.11 9.70
C THR A 179 -43.24 -2.66 10.07
N ALA A 180 -43.66 -2.42 11.33
CA ALA A 180 -43.98 -1.09 11.87
C ALA A 180 -42.75 -0.15 12.00
N TRP A 181 -41.54 -0.64 11.68
CA TRP A 181 -40.26 0.05 11.87
C TRP A 181 -39.75 0.75 10.61
N ARG A 182 -40.61 1.01 9.61
CA ARG A 182 -40.26 1.68 8.33
C ARG A 182 -39.53 3.03 8.49
N GLY A 183 -39.72 3.74 9.60
CA GLY A 183 -38.97 4.97 9.88
C GLY A 183 -37.50 4.74 10.20
N ALA A 184 -37.14 3.62 10.84
CA ALA A 184 -35.77 3.32 11.25
C ALA A 184 -34.92 2.74 10.11
N THR A 185 -35.56 2.12 9.10
CA THR A 185 -34.87 1.54 7.93
C THR A 185 -34.18 2.59 7.08
N ALA A 186 -34.77 3.77 6.95
CA ALA A 186 -34.28 4.85 6.10
C ALA A 186 -32.91 5.41 6.56
N TYR A 187 -32.51 5.13 7.80
CA TYR A 187 -31.23 5.56 8.39
C TYR A 187 -30.19 4.44 8.49
N THR A 188 -30.60 3.18 8.32
CA THR A 188 -29.73 2.02 8.59
C THR A 188 -28.51 2.01 7.67
N ASP A 189 -28.71 2.30 6.38
CA ASP A 189 -27.63 2.38 5.39
C ASP A 189 -26.61 3.46 5.75
N SER A 190 -27.06 4.68 6.04
CA SER A 190 -26.17 5.80 6.40
C SER A 190 -25.39 5.57 7.70
N VAL A 191 -26.01 4.96 8.70
CA VAL A 191 -25.30 4.59 9.95
C VAL A 191 -24.22 3.55 9.67
N LEU A 192 -24.51 2.53 8.86
CA LEU A 192 -23.53 1.50 8.47
C LEU A 192 -22.38 2.08 7.65
N VAL A 193 -22.65 3.06 6.78
CA VAL A 193 -21.61 3.82 6.04
C VAL A 193 -20.70 4.55 7.02
N LEU A 194 -21.26 5.29 7.99
CA LEU A 194 -20.47 6.02 8.98
C LEU A 194 -19.60 5.10 9.84
N VAL A 195 -20.16 3.99 10.31
CA VAL A 195 -19.40 2.95 11.04
C VAL A 195 -18.25 2.43 10.18
N SER A 196 -18.51 2.15 8.90
CA SER A 196 -17.49 1.66 7.98
C SER A 196 -16.40 2.70 7.71
N CYS A 197 -16.73 3.98 7.58
CA CYS A 197 -15.74 5.05 7.48
C CYS A 197 -14.81 5.07 8.69
N VAL A 198 -15.35 4.94 9.92
CA VAL A 198 -14.53 4.88 11.15
C VAL A 198 -13.63 3.64 11.18
N LEU A 199 -14.16 2.47 10.82
CA LEU A 199 -13.40 1.22 10.80
C LEU A 199 -12.27 1.26 9.75
N LEU A 200 -12.54 1.84 8.58
CA LEU A 200 -11.60 1.90 7.46
C LEU A 200 -10.61 3.06 7.56
N ALA A 201 -10.88 4.12 8.33
CA ALA A 201 -10.04 5.33 8.41
C ALA A 201 -8.57 5.05 8.77
N ARG A 202 -8.31 3.95 9.49
CA ARG A 202 -6.94 3.51 9.83
C ARG A 202 -6.12 3.14 8.59
N LEU A 203 -6.75 2.62 7.53
CA LEU A 203 -6.07 2.20 6.30
C LEU A 203 -5.40 3.38 5.58
N PRO A 204 -6.13 4.43 5.11
CA PRO A 204 -5.50 5.55 4.44
C PRO A 204 -4.58 6.34 5.37
N ALA A 205 -4.91 6.46 6.66
CA ALA A 205 -4.02 7.12 7.63
C ALA A 205 -2.65 6.42 7.72
N ARG A 206 -2.62 5.08 7.71
CA ARG A 206 -1.37 4.31 7.69
C ARG A 206 -0.63 4.50 6.37
N MET A 207 -1.34 4.48 5.24
CA MET A 207 -0.72 4.68 3.90
C MET A 207 -0.07 6.06 3.79
N LEU A 208 -0.75 7.11 4.23
CA LEU A 208 -0.24 8.48 4.23
C LEU A 208 0.96 8.65 5.17
N ARG A 209 0.89 8.10 6.39
CA ARG A 209 2.02 8.12 7.33
C ARG A 209 3.22 7.36 6.77
N GLN A 210 3.01 6.18 6.20
CA GLN A 210 4.08 5.40 5.58
C GLN A 210 4.71 6.16 4.42
N ALA A 211 3.89 6.72 3.51
CA ALA A 211 4.38 7.52 2.39
C ALA A 211 5.20 8.74 2.86
N ALA A 212 4.70 9.50 3.82
CA ALA A 212 5.42 10.65 4.38
C ALA A 212 6.72 10.24 5.07
N SER A 213 6.69 9.17 5.87
CA SER A 213 7.86 8.64 6.56
C SER A 213 8.96 8.23 5.58
N GLU A 214 8.60 7.44 4.56
CA GLU A 214 9.56 7.00 3.54
C GLU A 214 10.10 8.16 2.71
N LEU A 215 9.26 9.12 2.30
CA LEU A 215 9.70 10.31 1.56
C LEU A 215 10.60 11.24 2.37
N LEU A 216 10.46 11.23 3.70
CA LEU A 216 11.33 11.95 4.63
C LEU A 216 12.55 11.11 5.07
N GLU A 217 12.84 10.02 4.35
CA GLU A 217 14.00 9.16 4.58
C GLU A 217 14.04 8.56 5.99
N SER A 218 12.88 8.30 6.59
CA SER A 218 12.80 7.69 7.91
C SER A 218 13.46 6.31 7.97
N ALA A 219 13.83 5.91 9.18
CA ALA A 219 14.35 4.57 9.43
C ALA A 219 13.34 3.48 9.03
N PRO A 220 13.79 2.30 8.57
CA PRO A 220 12.94 1.16 8.22
C PRO A 220 12.07 0.69 9.40
N GLU A 221 11.12 -0.23 9.16
CA GLU A 221 10.33 -0.82 10.26
C GLU A 221 11.22 -1.48 11.33
N PRO A 222 10.84 -1.46 12.62
CA PRO A 222 11.70 -1.94 13.72
C PRO A 222 12.24 -3.36 13.54
N ALA A 223 11.44 -4.26 12.96
CA ALA A 223 11.86 -5.63 12.65
C ALA A 223 13.01 -5.67 11.64
N VAL A 224 13.01 -4.78 10.64
CA VAL A 224 14.09 -4.65 9.66
C VAL A 224 15.33 -4.03 10.30
N GLN A 225 15.15 -3.02 11.16
CA GLN A 225 16.27 -2.41 11.89
C GLN A 225 16.98 -3.43 12.79
N GLN A 226 16.24 -4.28 13.50
CA GLN A 226 16.81 -5.35 14.33
C GLN A 226 17.67 -6.31 13.50
N LEU A 227 17.16 -6.76 12.35
CA LEU A 227 17.91 -7.65 11.45
C LEU A 227 19.18 -6.98 10.90
N ILE A 228 19.12 -5.69 10.55
CA ILE A 228 20.31 -4.94 10.12
C ILE A 228 21.32 -4.86 11.26
N HIS A 229 20.87 -4.53 12.46
CA HIS A 229 21.73 -4.44 13.64
C HIS A 229 22.43 -5.77 13.95
N GLU A 230 21.70 -6.89 13.90
CA GLU A 230 22.27 -8.23 14.09
C GLU A 230 23.35 -8.57 13.05
N VAL A 231 23.12 -8.22 11.78
CA VAL A 231 24.11 -8.43 10.72
C VAL A 231 25.34 -7.55 10.93
N VAL A 232 25.14 -6.26 11.23
CA VAL A 232 26.23 -5.30 11.46
C VAL A 232 27.07 -5.72 12.67
N GLU A 233 26.45 -6.09 13.78
CA GLU A 233 27.16 -6.52 14.99
C GLU A 233 27.94 -7.82 14.75
N ARG A 234 27.39 -8.75 13.97
CA ARG A 234 28.10 -9.98 13.60
C ARG A 234 29.35 -9.70 12.78
N VAL A 235 29.25 -8.85 11.76
CA VAL A 235 30.40 -8.48 10.91
C VAL A 235 31.43 -7.71 11.72
N ARG A 236 30.97 -6.75 12.54
CA ARG A 236 31.82 -5.99 13.45
C ARG A 236 32.64 -6.92 14.36
N ALA A 237 31.98 -7.88 15.01
CA ALA A 237 32.63 -8.79 15.93
C ALA A 237 33.66 -9.69 15.21
N ALA A 238 33.33 -10.17 14.00
CA ALA A 238 34.23 -11.03 13.21
C ALA A 238 35.50 -10.30 12.74
N GLU A 239 35.38 -9.03 12.35
CA GLU A 239 36.51 -8.22 11.83
C GLU A 239 37.25 -7.44 12.94
N GLY A 240 36.76 -7.51 14.19
CA GLY A 240 37.31 -6.75 15.32
C GLY A 240 37.19 -5.24 15.11
N LEU A 241 36.04 -4.80 14.61
CA LEU A 241 35.72 -3.40 14.37
C LEU A 241 35.14 -2.73 15.64
N PRO A 242 35.35 -1.41 15.80
CA PRO A 242 34.79 -0.65 16.91
C PRO A 242 33.26 -0.50 16.79
N LYS A 243 32.65 0.18 17.75
CA LYS A 243 31.22 0.48 17.70
C LYS A 243 30.90 1.29 16.42
N PRO A 244 29.96 0.84 15.57
CA PRO A 244 29.60 1.55 14.35
C PRO A 244 28.77 2.79 14.66
N VAL A 245 28.81 3.72 13.72
CA VAL A 245 27.74 4.68 13.50
C VAL A 245 26.90 4.16 12.34
N LEU A 246 25.64 3.82 12.63
CA LEU A 246 24.75 3.14 11.68
C LEU A 246 23.58 4.06 11.33
N ARG A 247 23.40 4.32 10.03
CA ARG A 247 22.22 4.99 9.47
C ARG A 247 21.54 4.08 8.48
N THR A 248 20.22 4.03 8.57
CA THR A 248 19.43 3.20 7.66
C THR A 248 18.20 3.96 7.23
N THR A 249 17.87 3.86 5.96
CA THR A 249 16.63 4.39 5.41
C THR A 249 16.09 3.47 4.34
N LYS A 250 14.76 3.47 4.16
CA LYS A 250 14.07 2.63 3.19
C LYS A 250 13.26 3.51 2.25
N MET A 251 13.44 3.30 0.95
CA MET A 251 12.73 4.02 -0.11
C MET A 251 12.28 3.01 -1.15
N GLY A 252 10.97 2.79 -1.26
CA GLY A 252 10.43 1.80 -2.21
C GLY A 252 11.04 0.41 -1.97
N HIS A 253 11.70 -0.17 -2.97
CA HIS A 253 12.37 -1.46 -2.83
C HIS A 253 13.82 -1.36 -2.34
N LYS A 254 14.40 -0.16 -2.23
CA LYS A 254 15.78 0.03 -1.78
C LYS A 254 15.89 0.23 -0.28
N LEU A 255 16.91 -0.41 0.29
CA LEU A 255 17.31 -0.25 1.68
C LEU A 255 18.71 0.35 1.70
N TYR A 256 18.83 1.62 2.06
CA TYR A 256 20.12 2.27 2.24
C TYR A 256 20.64 1.96 3.64
N VAL A 257 21.85 1.42 3.68
CA VAL A 257 22.57 1.09 4.91
C VAL A 257 23.92 1.76 4.84
N ASP A 258 24.13 2.75 5.69
CA ASP A 258 25.37 3.49 5.82
C ASP A 258 26.00 3.15 7.17
N VAL A 259 27.23 2.64 7.14
CA VAL A 259 27.95 2.16 8.31
C VAL A 259 29.34 2.76 8.34
N GLY A 260 29.58 3.62 9.32
CA GLY A 260 30.88 4.22 9.58
C GLY A 260 31.58 3.57 10.77
N PHE A 261 32.90 3.36 10.66
CA PHE A 261 33.75 2.89 11.75
C PHE A 261 34.98 3.80 11.90
N VAL A 262 35.22 4.27 13.14
CA VAL A 262 36.44 5.04 13.47
C VAL A 262 37.56 4.07 13.84
N VAL A 263 38.47 3.79 12.92
CA VAL A 263 39.54 2.79 13.06
C VAL A 263 40.90 3.41 13.34
N SER A 264 41.84 2.61 13.86
CA SER A 264 43.23 3.06 14.08
C SER A 264 44.00 3.18 12.75
N PRO A 265 44.90 4.17 12.63
CA PRO A 265 45.71 4.35 11.42
C PRO A 265 46.63 3.15 11.15
N GLY A 266 46.88 2.87 9.87
CA GLY A 266 47.88 1.89 9.43
C GLY A 266 47.47 0.42 9.54
N ARG A 267 46.26 0.11 10.03
CA ARG A 267 45.74 -1.27 10.11
C ARG A 267 44.83 -1.65 8.93
N TRP A 268 44.19 -0.66 8.29
CA TRP A 268 43.11 -0.89 7.32
C TRP A 268 43.46 -0.27 5.97
N ASP A 269 43.15 -0.99 4.90
CA ASP A 269 43.20 -0.49 3.53
C ASP A 269 41.82 -0.58 2.83
N ILE A 270 41.79 -0.16 1.56
CA ILE A 270 40.56 -0.16 0.74
C ILE A 270 40.05 -1.60 0.50
N ALA A 271 40.94 -2.60 0.44
CA ALA A 271 40.55 -3.98 0.24
C ALA A 271 39.85 -4.55 1.49
N ASP A 272 40.25 -4.10 2.69
CA ASP A 272 39.55 -4.40 3.93
C ASP A 272 38.15 -3.78 3.98
N GLU A 273 38.02 -2.50 3.63
CA GLU A 273 36.72 -1.83 3.54
C GLU A 273 35.78 -2.56 2.56
N ASP A 274 36.31 -2.93 1.40
CA ASP A 274 35.58 -3.70 0.39
C ASP A 274 35.15 -5.08 0.89
N ARG A 275 35.99 -5.75 1.69
CA ARG A 275 35.64 -7.03 2.33
C ARG A 275 34.48 -6.83 3.29
N VAL A 276 34.56 -5.85 4.19
CA VAL A 276 33.48 -5.53 5.15
C VAL A 276 32.18 -5.20 4.41
N ARG A 277 32.26 -4.36 3.37
CA ARG A 277 31.12 -3.98 2.53
C ARG A 277 30.45 -5.18 1.86
N ARG A 278 31.24 -6.10 1.29
CA ARG A 278 30.70 -7.32 0.67
C ARG A 278 30.04 -8.23 1.71
N THR A 279 30.69 -8.45 2.86
CA THR A 279 30.13 -9.29 3.93
C THR A 279 28.82 -8.73 4.48
N LEU A 280 28.73 -7.41 4.69
CA LEU A 280 27.48 -6.76 5.10
C LEU A 280 26.39 -6.91 4.03
N ARG A 281 26.71 -6.60 2.77
CA ARG A 281 25.76 -6.73 1.65
C ARG A 281 25.22 -8.16 1.54
N ASP A 282 26.09 -9.15 1.64
CA ASP A 282 25.72 -10.56 1.50
C ASP A 282 24.89 -11.03 2.72
N GLY A 283 25.19 -10.54 3.93
CA GLY A 283 24.38 -10.78 5.13
C GLY A 283 22.98 -10.17 5.07
N LEU A 284 22.82 -9.06 4.35
CA LEU A 284 21.54 -8.37 4.16
C LEU A 284 20.74 -8.89 2.95
N ALA A 285 21.32 -9.76 2.12
CA ALA A 285 20.69 -10.24 0.89
C ALA A 285 19.39 -11.05 1.11
N ALA A 286 19.19 -11.59 2.32
CA ALA A 286 17.96 -12.31 2.69
C ALA A 286 16.76 -11.39 2.94
N LEU A 287 17.00 -10.08 3.08
CA LEU A 287 15.91 -9.11 3.24
C LEU A 287 15.13 -8.95 1.93
N PRO A 288 13.82 -8.65 2.00
CA PRO A 288 12.98 -8.46 0.81
C PRO A 288 13.23 -7.11 0.10
N TYR A 289 14.41 -6.51 0.28
CA TYR A 289 14.80 -5.21 -0.25
C TYR A 289 16.10 -5.34 -1.05
N ALA A 290 16.40 -4.33 -1.86
CA ALA A 290 17.68 -4.16 -2.52
C ALA A 290 18.63 -3.38 -1.59
N PRO A 291 19.59 -4.02 -0.89
CA PRO A 291 20.50 -3.31 -0.01
C PRO A 291 21.49 -2.47 -0.82
N TRP A 292 21.53 -1.17 -0.54
CA TRP A 292 22.57 -0.24 -0.93
C TRP A 292 23.46 0.01 0.28
N VAL A 293 24.60 -0.68 0.34
CA VAL A 293 25.50 -0.64 1.50
C VAL A 293 26.67 0.28 1.21
N VAL A 294 26.81 1.30 2.05
CA VAL A 294 28.00 2.16 2.14
C VAL A 294 28.72 1.79 3.42
N VAL A 295 30.04 1.61 3.31
CA VAL A 295 30.93 1.40 4.46
C VAL A 295 31.99 2.47 4.37
N GLU A 296 32.20 3.16 5.48
CA GLU A 296 33.26 4.15 5.64
C GLU A 296 34.18 3.72 6.79
N LEU A 297 35.47 3.56 6.49
CA LEU A 297 36.50 3.40 7.50
C LEU A 297 37.31 4.69 7.56
N THR A 298 37.36 5.34 8.72
CA THR A 298 38.10 6.59 8.90
C THR A 298 38.85 6.59 10.21
N THR A 299 39.94 7.34 10.28
CA THR A 299 40.67 7.57 11.53
C THR A 299 40.17 8.81 12.27
N ASP A 300 39.34 9.62 11.62
CA ASP A 300 38.81 10.88 12.15
C ASP A 300 37.36 10.72 12.61
N PRO A 301 37.06 10.86 13.91
CA PRO A 301 35.70 10.76 14.42
C PRO A 301 34.76 11.85 13.91
N GLU A 302 35.27 13.00 13.44
CA GLU A 302 34.43 14.08 12.91
C GLU A 302 33.91 13.79 11.49
N LEU A 303 34.55 12.87 10.76
CA LEU A 303 34.15 12.49 9.41
C LEU A 303 33.04 11.44 9.41
N VAL A 304 32.88 10.69 10.51
CA VAL A 304 31.75 9.77 10.69
C VAL A 304 30.50 10.56 11.14
N LEU A 305 29.99 11.39 10.23
CA LEU A 305 28.79 12.20 10.43
C LEU A 305 27.52 11.41 10.33
#